data_AF-A0A966SZ36-F1
#
_entry.id   AF-A0A966SZ36-F1
#
_cell.length_a   1.000
_cell.length_b   1.000
_cell.length_c   1.000
_cell.angle_alpha   90.00
_cell.angle_beta   90.00
_cell.angle_gamma   90.00
#
_symmetry.space_group_name_H-M   'P 1'
#
loop_
_entity.id
_entity.type
_entity.pdbx_description
1 polymer ?
#
loop_
_entity_poly.entity_id
_entity_poly.type
_entity_poly.pdbx_seq_one_letter_code
_entity_poly.pdbx_strand_id
1 'polypeptide(L)'
;MRRAIALALLRATRDPVAAVEQSPGLVIIQIDGLGHGNFQKAVARGYLPFLSGLIASGSHSMHRWRCGLPADTPPVQAGIMWGDADGIPGFYWWDRESSRRIASSNPAHMRAFEGRIAARHPTNGLLNGGSSYSNTMSGGARHRILTIAGSDPR
;
A
#
# COMPACT_ATOMS: atom_id res chain seq x y z
N MET A 1 -12.59 22.12 4.31
CA MET A 1 -12.35 20.77 4.89
C MET A 1 -10.99 20.30 4.40
N ARG A 2 -9.98 20.22 5.28
CA ARG A 2 -8.58 19.97 4.92
C ARG A 2 -8.34 18.46 4.75
N ARG A 3 -8.10 17.98 3.53
CA ARG A 3 -7.80 16.57 3.22
C ARG A 3 -6.28 16.39 3.14
N ALA A 4 -5.75 15.38 3.81
CA ALA A 4 -4.32 15.11 3.93
C ALA A 4 -4.01 13.62 3.73
N ILE A 5 -3.65 13.24 2.50
CA ILE A 5 -3.01 11.97 2.10
C ILE A 5 -2.14 12.34 0.90
N ALA A 6 -0.88 11.93 0.84
CA ALA A 6 -0.08 12.05 -0.38
C ALA A 6 -0.58 10.99 -1.39
N LEU A 7 -1.74 11.27 -1.98
CA LEU A 7 -2.37 10.51 -3.04
C LEU A 7 -2.02 11.20 -4.35
N ALA A 8 -1.10 10.63 -5.13
CA ALA A 8 -0.89 11.08 -6.51
C ALA A 8 -2.06 10.53 -7.35
N LEU A 9 -3.13 11.31 -7.46
CA LEU A 9 -4.18 11.07 -8.46
C LEU A 9 -3.60 11.38 -9.84
N LEU A 10 -2.89 10.42 -10.42
CA LEU A 10 -2.55 10.47 -11.84
C LEU A 10 -3.86 10.34 -12.63
N ARG A 11 -4.38 11.49 -13.11
CA ARG A 11 -5.29 11.51 -14.25
C ARG A 11 -4.48 11.07 -15.47
N ALA A 12 -4.53 9.78 -15.77
CA ALA A 12 -3.98 9.28 -17.03
C ALA A 12 -4.77 9.91 -18.19
N THR A 13 -4.07 10.65 -19.04
CA THR A 13 -4.57 11.05 -20.36
C THR A 13 -4.72 9.78 -21.18
N ARG A 14 -5.96 9.42 -21.50
CA ARG A 14 -6.33 8.19 -22.21
C ARG A 14 -5.87 8.19 -23.67
N ASP A 15 -5.21 7.13 -24.09
CA ASP A 15 -5.47 6.51 -25.40
C ASP A 15 -6.76 5.67 -25.33
N PRO A 16 -7.53 5.53 -26.43
CA PRO A 16 -8.92 5.11 -26.39
C PRO A 16 -9.04 3.59 -26.26
N VAL A 17 -8.86 3.07 -25.05
CA VAL A 17 -9.48 1.80 -24.66
C VAL A 17 -10.97 2.07 -24.48
N ALA A 18 -11.81 1.22 -25.10
CA ALA A 18 -13.27 1.26 -25.15
C ALA A 18 -13.92 1.92 -23.93
N ALA A 19 -15.02 2.67 -24.14
CA ALA A 19 -15.74 3.46 -23.15
C ALA A 19 -16.14 2.66 -21.90
N VAL A 20 -15.18 2.47 -20.99
CA VAL A 20 -15.41 2.09 -19.60
C VAL A 20 -15.98 3.33 -18.95
N GLU A 21 -17.11 3.18 -18.25
CA GLU A 21 -17.68 4.20 -17.37
C GLU A 21 -16.54 4.94 -16.65
N GLN A 22 -16.45 6.26 -16.88
CA GLN A 22 -15.31 7.07 -16.42
C GLN A 22 -15.45 7.42 -14.93
N SER A 23 -15.74 6.43 -14.11
CA SER A 23 -15.70 6.56 -12.66
C SER A 23 -14.24 6.82 -12.25
N PRO A 24 -13.94 7.85 -11.45
CA PRO A 24 -12.59 8.07 -10.95
C PRO A 24 -12.06 6.84 -10.22
N GLY A 25 -10.95 6.29 -10.71
CA GLY A 25 -10.24 5.19 -10.06
C GLY A 25 -9.21 5.68 -9.04
N LEU A 26 -8.79 4.79 -8.14
CA LEU A 26 -7.72 5.03 -7.17
C LEU A 26 -6.45 4.29 -7.60
N VAL A 27 -5.35 5.02 -7.74
CA VAL A 27 -4.01 4.42 -7.90
C VAL A 27 -3.16 4.86 -6.73
N ILE A 28 -2.52 3.90 -6.07
CA ILE A 28 -1.61 4.13 -4.96
C ILE A 28 -0.23 3.62 -5.35
N ILE A 29 0.76 4.50 -5.30
CA ILE A 29 2.17 4.15 -5.55
C ILE A 29 2.90 4.23 -4.22
N GLN A 30 3.48 3.11 -3.80
CA GLN A 30 4.29 3.03 -2.60
C GLN A 30 5.76 2.95 -3.01
N ILE A 31 6.57 3.87 -2.52
CA ILE A 31 8.02 3.84 -2.71
C ILE A 31 8.64 3.40 -1.38
N ASP A 32 9.10 2.16 -1.34
CA ASP A 32 9.65 1.57 -0.11
C ASP A 32 10.87 2.38 0.38
N GLY A 33 10.99 2.55 1.70
CA GLY A 33 12.07 3.31 2.33
C GLY A 33 12.09 4.83 2.06
N LEU A 34 11.09 5.40 1.35
CA LEU A 34 11.07 6.83 1.06
C LEU A 34 10.60 7.66 2.26
N GLY A 35 11.55 8.08 3.09
CA GLY A 35 11.29 9.01 4.19
C GLY A 35 10.87 10.41 3.70
N HIS A 36 9.96 11.06 4.44
CA HIS A 36 9.46 12.40 4.14
C HIS A 36 10.58 13.44 3.95
N GLY A 37 11.60 13.43 4.81
CA GLY A 37 12.74 14.35 4.69
C GLY A 37 13.59 14.11 3.44
N ASN A 38 13.69 12.86 2.97
CA ASN A 38 14.39 12.54 1.73
C ASN A 38 13.61 13.03 0.52
N PHE A 39 12.28 12.87 0.52
CA PHE A 39 11.41 13.42 -0.52
C PHE A 39 11.50 14.95 -0.60
N GLN A 40 11.46 15.65 0.55
CA GLN A 40 11.63 17.11 0.60
C GLN A 40 12.97 17.56 0.00
N LYS A 41 14.07 16.88 0.36
CA LYS A 41 15.40 17.17 -0.21
C LYS A 41 15.44 16.93 -1.72
N ALA A 42 14.81 15.86 -2.21
CA ALA A 42 14.78 15.56 -3.64
C ALA A 42 13.99 16.61 -4.44
N VAL A 43 12.87 17.10 -3.91
CA VAL A 43 12.13 18.23 -4.50
C VAL A 43 12.98 19.50 -4.51
N ALA A 44 13.60 19.86 -3.37
CA ALA A 44 14.43 21.07 -3.26
C ALA A 44 15.66 21.05 -4.18
N ARG A 45 16.21 19.87 -4.47
CA ARG A 45 17.34 19.68 -5.40
C ARG A 45 16.91 19.59 -6.88
N GLY A 46 15.62 19.67 -7.18
CA GLY A 46 15.12 19.60 -8.55
C GLY A 46 15.10 18.20 -9.17
N TYR A 47 15.25 17.13 -8.38
CA TYR A 47 15.24 15.75 -8.91
C TYR A 47 13.85 15.25 -9.29
N LEU A 48 12.79 15.94 -8.86
CA LEU A 48 11.40 15.55 -9.06
C LEU A 48 10.58 16.67 -9.72
N PRO A 49 10.94 17.10 -10.95
CA PRO A 49 10.36 18.30 -11.57
C PRO A 49 8.85 18.19 -11.77
N PHE A 50 8.35 17.01 -12.17
CA PHE A 50 6.91 16.76 -12.32
C PHE A 50 6.14 16.92 -11.00
N LEU A 51 6.58 16.24 -9.93
CA LEU A 51 5.93 16.32 -8.62
C LEU A 51 6.06 17.71 -8.00
N SER A 52 7.19 18.38 -8.22
CA SER A 52 7.38 19.77 -7.78
C SER A 52 6.38 20.72 -8.43
N GLY A 53 6.12 20.57 -9.74
CA GLY A 53 5.11 21.37 -10.44
C GLY A 53 3.68 21.14 -9.93
N LEU A 54 3.32 19.88 -9.63
CA LEU A 54 2.02 19.56 -9.02
C LEU A 54 1.84 20.19 -7.64
N ILE A 55 2.89 20.19 -6.82
CA ILE A 55 2.87 20.83 -5.49
C ILE A 55 2.79 22.36 -5.63
N ALA A 56 3.62 22.95 -6.49
CA ALA A 56 3.67 24.40 -6.68
C ALA A 56 2.38 24.98 -7.26
N SER A 57 1.68 24.23 -8.13
CA SER A 57 0.37 24.62 -8.66
C SER A 57 -0.77 24.56 -7.64
N GLY A 58 -0.54 23.99 -6.45
CA GLY A 58 -1.58 23.78 -5.44
C GLY A 58 -2.55 22.64 -5.77
N SER A 59 -2.37 21.94 -6.90
CA SER A 59 -3.18 20.77 -7.25
C SER A 59 -2.95 19.59 -6.31
N HIS A 60 -1.74 19.49 -5.75
CA HIS A 60 -1.34 18.44 -4.82
C HIS A 60 -0.63 19.03 -3.61
N SER A 61 -0.66 18.30 -2.50
CA SER A 61 0.02 18.67 -1.26
C SER A 61 0.82 17.51 -0.69
N MET A 62 1.95 17.85 -0.08
CA MET A 62 2.83 16.88 0.56
C MET A 62 2.41 16.71 2.02
N HIS A 63 2.06 15.50 2.41
CA HIS A 63 1.71 15.17 3.79
C HIS A 63 2.75 14.24 4.42
N ARG A 64 3.11 14.55 5.66
CA ARG A 64 3.87 13.61 6.48
C ARG A 64 2.94 12.52 6.96
N TRP A 65 3.29 11.28 6.66
CA TRP A 65 2.61 10.11 7.18
C TRP A 65 3.45 9.45 8.27
N ARG A 66 2.78 8.86 9.27
CA ARG A 66 3.42 8.07 10.32
C ARG A 66 3.11 6.61 10.04
N CYS A 67 4.14 5.84 9.70
CA CYS A 67 4.05 4.42 9.37
C CYS A 67 3.83 3.52 10.60
N GLY A 68 3.94 4.05 11.82
CA GLY A 68 3.83 3.28 13.05
C GLY A 68 5.15 2.59 13.44
N LEU A 69 5.09 1.75 14.47
CA LEU A 69 6.22 0.92 14.91
C LEU A 69 5.80 -0.56 14.90
N PRO A 70 6.60 -1.45 14.27
CA PRO A 70 7.82 -1.13 13.53
C PRO A 70 7.52 -0.46 12.17
N ALA A 71 8.48 0.33 11.69
CA ALA A 71 8.45 0.91 10.34
C ALA A 71 8.92 -0.11 9.30
N ASP A 72 8.25 -1.26 9.23
CA ASP A 72 8.59 -2.39 8.37
C ASP A 72 7.50 -2.63 7.31
N THR A 73 7.85 -3.13 6.13
CA THR A 73 6.94 -3.20 4.97
C THR A 73 5.62 -3.93 5.28
N PRO A 74 5.61 -5.11 5.92
CA PRO A 74 4.36 -5.85 6.16
C PRO A 74 3.33 -5.13 7.06
N PRO A 75 3.67 -4.67 8.29
CA PRO A 75 2.70 -3.92 9.11
C PRO A 75 2.26 -2.60 8.48
N VAL A 76 3.17 -1.91 7.78
CA VAL A 76 2.85 -0.65 7.10
C VAL A 76 1.83 -0.87 5.97
N GLN A 77 2.01 -1.92 5.18
CA GLN A 77 1.05 -2.28 4.13
C GLN A 77 -0.28 -2.75 4.71
N ALA A 78 -0.26 -3.50 5.81
CA ALA A 78 -1.47 -3.87 6.56
C ALA A 78 -2.27 -2.63 6.97
N GLY A 79 -1.59 -1.65 7.59
CA GLY A 79 -2.20 -0.39 8.00
C GLY A 79 -2.79 0.41 6.83
N ILE A 80 -2.12 0.46 5.67
CA ILE A 80 -2.67 1.11 4.47
C ILE A 80 -3.91 0.39 3.95
N MET A 81 -3.82 -0.94 3.82
CA MET A 81 -4.80 -1.72 3.06
C MET A 81 -6.01 -2.14 3.88
N TRP A 82 -5.83 -2.33 5.18
CA TRP A 82 -6.84 -2.86 6.09
C TRP A 82 -7.14 -1.92 7.26
N GLY A 83 -6.35 -0.85 7.44
CA GLY A 83 -6.48 0.02 8.63
C GLY A 83 -6.04 -0.67 9.93
N ASP A 84 -5.40 -1.84 9.84
CA ASP A 84 -5.06 -2.71 10.94
C ASP A 84 -3.76 -3.47 10.63
N ALA A 85 -2.86 -3.53 11.60
CA ALA A 85 -1.60 -4.26 11.52
C ALA A 85 -1.45 -5.28 12.67
N ASP A 86 -2.50 -5.49 13.47
CA ASP A 86 -2.48 -6.33 14.65
C ASP A 86 -2.16 -7.78 14.30
N GLY A 87 -1.15 -8.31 15.00
CA GLY A 87 -0.60 -9.64 14.77
C GLY A 87 0.58 -9.68 13.81
N ILE A 88 1.01 -8.54 13.24
CA ILE A 88 2.12 -8.46 12.29
C ILE A 88 3.20 -7.52 12.85
N PRO A 89 4.11 -8.02 13.70
CA PRO A 89 5.07 -7.19 14.42
C PRO A 89 6.35 -6.88 13.63
N GLY A 90 6.41 -7.18 12.32
CA GLY A 90 7.58 -6.97 11.46
C GLY A 90 7.68 -8.00 10.34
N PHE A 91 8.83 -8.06 9.67
CA PHE A 91 9.10 -9.00 8.58
C PHE A 91 9.37 -10.43 9.05
N TYR A 92 10.04 -10.58 10.18
CA TYR A 92 10.31 -11.89 10.81
C TYR A 92 9.90 -11.84 12.28
N TRP A 93 9.20 -12.87 12.74
CA TRP A 93 8.88 -13.00 14.16
C TRP A 93 8.61 -14.46 14.53
N TRP A 94 8.56 -14.72 15.84
CA TRP A 94 8.08 -15.98 16.38
C TRP A 94 6.60 -15.84 16.72
N ASP A 95 5.75 -16.64 16.08
CA ASP A 95 4.34 -16.72 16.45
C ASP A 95 4.16 -17.79 17.54
N ARG A 96 3.75 -17.34 18.73
CA ARG A 96 3.58 -18.23 19.89
C ARG A 96 2.38 -19.16 19.72
N GLU A 97 1.31 -18.69 19.07
CA GLU A 97 0.09 -19.48 18.87
C GLU A 97 0.37 -20.71 18.01
N SER A 98 1.05 -20.53 16.87
CA SER A 98 1.44 -21.65 16.00
C SER A 98 2.77 -22.31 16.36
N SER A 99 3.51 -21.78 17.36
CA SER A 99 4.86 -22.22 17.74
C SER A 99 5.82 -22.32 16.55
N ARG A 100 5.82 -21.29 15.70
CA ARG A 100 6.59 -21.27 14.45
C ARG A 100 7.24 -19.92 14.20
N ARG A 101 8.34 -19.94 13.45
CA ARG A 101 8.93 -18.73 12.88
C ARG A 101 8.14 -18.30 11.65
N ILE A 102 7.68 -17.06 11.68
CA ILE A 102 7.03 -16.41 10.57
C ILE A 102 8.04 -15.57 9.78
N ALA A 103 7.80 -15.49 8.48
CA ALA A 103 8.57 -14.71 7.53
C ALA A 103 7.60 -14.12 6.50
N SER A 104 7.62 -12.81 6.32
CA SER A 104 6.72 -12.12 5.41
C SER A 104 7.02 -12.33 3.93
N SER A 105 8.13 -12.97 3.61
CA SER A 105 8.44 -13.49 2.27
C SER A 105 7.75 -14.84 1.97
N ASN A 106 7.18 -15.51 2.97
CA ASN A 106 6.48 -16.78 2.78
C ASN A 106 4.99 -16.53 2.44
N PRO A 107 4.51 -16.99 1.27
CA PRO A 107 3.12 -16.79 0.86
C PRO A 107 2.07 -17.37 1.82
N ALA A 108 2.30 -18.59 2.33
CA ALA A 108 1.35 -19.26 3.23
C ALA A 108 1.23 -18.51 4.56
N HIS A 109 2.35 -17.99 5.06
CA HIS A 109 2.35 -17.15 6.26
C HIS A 109 1.54 -15.88 6.04
N MET A 110 1.87 -15.10 5.00
CA MET A 110 1.18 -13.82 4.77
C MET A 110 -0.30 -14.00 4.45
N ARG A 111 -0.71 -15.08 3.77
CA ARG A 111 -2.12 -15.44 3.61
C ARG A 111 -2.84 -15.66 4.93
N ALA A 112 -2.24 -16.42 5.84
CA ALA A 112 -2.86 -16.71 7.13
C ALA A 112 -3.07 -15.43 7.96
N PHE A 113 -2.09 -14.53 7.95
CA PHE A 113 -2.23 -13.24 8.65
C PHE A 113 -3.19 -12.28 7.95
N GLU A 114 -3.16 -12.17 6.62
CA GLU A 114 -4.16 -11.37 5.88
C GLU A 114 -5.58 -11.91 6.09
N GLY A 115 -5.77 -13.23 6.11
CA GLY A 115 -7.05 -13.86 6.42
C GLY A 115 -7.55 -13.54 7.83
N ARG A 116 -6.65 -13.54 8.83
CA ARG A 116 -6.99 -13.12 10.21
C ARG A 116 -7.39 -11.66 10.29
N ILE A 117 -6.71 -10.77 9.57
CA ILE A 117 -7.10 -9.36 9.48
C ILE A 117 -8.48 -9.28 8.82
N ALA A 118 -8.65 -9.83 7.63
CA ALA A 118 -9.91 -9.80 6.89
C ALA A 118 -11.11 -10.31 7.72
N ALA A 119 -10.93 -11.38 8.51
CA ALA A 119 -11.98 -11.92 9.38
C ALA A 119 -12.40 -11.00 10.54
N ARG A 120 -11.54 -10.07 10.97
CA ARG A 120 -11.84 -9.08 12.02
C ARG A 120 -12.47 -7.80 11.48
N HIS A 121 -12.41 -7.56 10.17
CA HIS A 121 -12.91 -6.34 9.55
C HIS A 121 -14.28 -6.57 8.89
N PRO A 122 -15.31 -5.77 9.24
CA PRO A 122 -16.63 -5.87 8.60
C PRO A 122 -16.63 -5.31 7.17
N THR A 123 -15.61 -4.53 6.81
CA THR A 123 -15.42 -3.96 5.47
C THR A 123 -14.32 -4.70 4.73
N ASN A 124 -14.46 -4.78 3.41
CA ASN A 124 -13.39 -5.31 2.57
C ASN A 124 -12.15 -4.39 2.61
N GLY A 125 -10.98 -4.96 2.30
CA GLY A 125 -9.74 -4.19 2.19
C GLY A 125 -9.81 -3.12 1.10
N LEU A 126 -8.93 -2.13 1.20
CA LEU A 126 -8.88 -0.93 0.35
C LEU A 126 -8.84 -1.24 -1.16
N LEU A 127 -8.28 -2.40 -1.54
CA LEU A 127 -8.11 -2.79 -2.93
C LEU A 127 -9.18 -3.78 -3.42
N ASN A 128 -10.27 -3.98 -2.66
CA ASN A 128 -11.33 -4.92 -2.99
C ASN A 128 -11.84 -4.77 -4.44
N GLY A 129 -11.84 -5.86 -5.18
CA GLY A 129 -12.24 -5.88 -6.61
C GLY A 129 -11.21 -5.29 -7.58
N GLY A 130 -10.16 -4.63 -7.08
CA GLY A 130 -9.07 -4.04 -7.86
C GLY A 130 -7.86 -4.95 -7.98
N SER A 131 -6.67 -4.34 -7.99
CA SER A 131 -5.39 -5.00 -8.24
C SER A 131 -4.31 -4.62 -7.23
N SER A 132 -3.48 -5.60 -6.87
CA SER A 132 -2.28 -5.44 -6.03
C SER A 132 -1.06 -5.94 -6.80
N TYR A 133 0.02 -5.17 -6.78
CA TYR A 133 1.27 -5.45 -7.50
C TYR A 133 2.45 -5.33 -6.54
N SER A 134 3.33 -6.34 -6.50
CA SER A 134 4.59 -6.30 -5.75
C SER A 134 4.44 -5.96 -4.26
N ASN A 135 3.38 -6.46 -3.62
CA ASN A 135 3.05 -6.20 -2.23
C ASN A 135 3.17 -7.46 -1.36
N THR A 136 3.34 -7.29 -0.06
CA THR A 136 3.27 -8.39 0.91
C THR A 136 1.82 -8.87 1.11
N MET A 137 0.85 -7.97 0.96
CA MET A 137 -0.60 -8.22 1.11
C MET A 137 -1.40 -7.87 -0.14
N SER A 138 -2.56 -8.49 -0.28
CA SER A 138 -3.47 -8.23 -1.41
C SER A 138 -4.41 -7.05 -1.17
N GLY A 139 -4.72 -6.72 0.08
CA GLY A 139 -5.71 -5.69 0.41
C GLY A 139 -7.11 -6.03 -0.10
N GLY A 140 -7.42 -7.32 -0.25
CA GLY A 140 -8.68 -7.80 -0.85
C GLY A 140 -8.72 -7.74 -2.38
N ALA A 141 -7.62 -7.40 -3.05
CA ALA A 141 -7.59 -7.30 -4.50
C ALA A 141 -8.02 -8.58 -5.23
N ARG A 142 -8.70 -8.41 -6.36
CA ARG A 142 -9.05 -9.51 -7.28
C ARG A 142 -7.81 -9.99 -8.03
N HIS A 143 -7.01 -9.04 -8.52
CA HIS A 143 -5.75 -9.35 -9.22
C HIS A 143 -4.57 -9.15 -8.28
N ARG A 144 -3.72 -10.16 -8.13
CA ARG A 144 -2.65 -10.19 -7.12
C ARG A 144 -1.33 -10.62 -7.76
N ILE A 145 -0.69 -9.69 -8.46
CA ILE A 145 0.48 -9.98 -9.30
C ILE A 145 1.74 -9.71 -8.49
N LEU A 146 2.61 -10.71 -8.35
CA LEU A 146 3.80 -10.62 -7.48
C LEU A 146 3.46 -10.21 -6.04
N THR A 147 2.25 -10.56 -5.59
CA THR A 147 1.78 -10.30 -4.22
C THR A 147 2.01 -11.53 -3.36
N ILE A 148 2.73 -11.41 -2.24
CA ILE A 148 3.10 -12.56 -1.40
C ILE A 148 1.87 -13.28 -0.84
N ALA A 149 0.95 -12.56 -0.18
CA ALA A 149 -0.32 -13.16 0.26
C ALA A 149 -1.23 -13.59 -0.91
N GLY A 150 -0.98 -13.12 -2.13
CA GLY A 150 -1.79 -13.41 -3.30
C GLY A 150 -1.37 -14.64 -4.11
N SER A 151 -0.14 -15.12 -3.96
CA SER A 151 0.37 -16.24 -4.77
C SER A 151 -0.21 -17.56 -4.29
N ASP A 152 -1.01 -18.22 -5.12
CA ASP A 152 -1.62 -19.53 -4.84
C ASP A 152 -0.56 -20.55 -4.37
N PRO A 153 -0.76 -21.30 -3.26
CA PRO A 153 0.08 -22.45 -2.96
C PRO A 153 -0.24 -23.54 -3.99
N ARG A 154 0.56 -23.59 -5.06
CA ARG A 154 0.63 -24.81 -5.88
C ARG A 154 1.23 -25.94 -5.06
#